data_AF-A0A951BMP8-F1
#
_entry.id   AF-A0A951BMP8-F1
#
_cell.length_a   1.000
_cell.length_b   1.000
_cell.length_c   1.000
_cell.angle_alpha   90.00
_cell.angle_beta   90.00
_cell.angle_gamma   90.00
#
_symmetry.space_group_name_H-M   'P 1'
#
loop_
_entity.id
_entity.type
_entity.pdbx_description
1 polymer ?
#
loop_
_entity_poly.entity_id
_entity_poly.type
_entity_poly.pdbx_seq_one_letter_code
_entity_poly.pdbx_strand_id
1 'polypeptide(L)'
;MLTRRVLLAAPSLALPTSAWAYAGDFDTFLGGLRAEGLRSGVSAATLDRALAGLRPNEKVLELDRRQPEFTLTWERYRETRLTDQRIAQGRALAAQNRRLLAAVRSAYGVDAGVIMGIWGLESNYGGFTGGFNVIEALATLAWDGRRAGFFRPELMSAL
;
A
#
# COMPACT_ATOMS: atom_id res chain seq x y z
N MET A 1 52.24 -17.92 -38.18
CA MET A 1 51.83 -16.54 -37.88
C MET A 1 50.32 -16.45 -38.07
N LEU A 2 49.52 -16.59 -36.99
CA LEU A 2 48.08 -16.35 -37.02
C LEU A 2 47.76 -15.24 -36.00
N THR A 3 47.34 -14.08 -36.50
CA THR A 3 46.95 -12.91 -35.72
C THR A 3 45.50 -13.04 -35.28
N ARG A 4 45.30 -13.33 -33.99
CA ARG A 4 43.98 -13.38 -33.34
C ARG A 4 43.50 -11.95 -33.08
N ARG A 5 42.58 -11.44 -33.91
CA ARG A 5 41.86 -10.19 -33.65
C ARG A 5 40.88 -10.40 -32.50
N VAL A 6 41.13 -9.76 -31.36
CA VAL A 6 40.19 -9.69 -30.23
C VAL A 6 39.21 -8.55 -30.53
N LEU A 7 37.94 -8.87 -30.76
CA LEU A 7 36.86 -7.88 -30.73
C LEU A 7 36.57 -7.52 -29.27
N LEU A 8 36.85 -6.28 -28.89
CA LEU A 8 36.39 -5.68 -27.64
C LEU A 8 34.89 -5.38 -27.76
N ALA A 9 34.06 -6.22 -27.14
CA ALA A 9 32.66 -5.88 -26.89
C ALA A 9 32.60 -4.88 -25.74
N ALA A 10 32.17 -3.64 -26.04
CA ALA A 10 31.93 -2.64 -25.01
C ALA A 10 30.69 -3.04 -24.18
N PRO A 11 30.77 -3.04 -22.84
CA PRO A 11 29.59 -3.29 -22.02
C PRO A 11 28.68 -2.07 -22.09
N SER A 12 27.48 -2.25 -22.66
CA SER A 12 26.42 -1.25 -22.59
C SER A 12 25.94 -1.15 -21.13
N LEU A 13 26.32 -0.08 -20.43
CA LEU A 13 25.66 0.29 -19.18
C LEU A 13 24.23 0.73 -19.49
N ALA A 14 23.26 -0.15 -19.25
CA ALA A 14 21.87 0.26 -19.15
C ALA A 14 21.73 1.14 -17.89
N LEU A 15 21.52 2.44 -18.09
CA LEU A 15 21.16 3.34 -17.01
C LEU A 15 19.79 2.91 -16.46
N PRO A 16 19.61 2.78 -15.14
CA PRO A 16 18.28 2.60 -14.58
C PRO A 16 17.45 3.84 -14.91
N THR A 17 16.34 3.65 -15.65
CA THR A 17 15.36 4.70 -15.93
C THR A 17 14.55 4.97 -14.67
N SER A 18 15.17 5.63 -13.70
CA SER A 18 14.52 6.10 -12.48
C SER A 18 13.96 7.49 -12.72
N ALA A 19 12.64 7.62 -12.57
CA ALA A 19 11.84 8.82 -12.26
C ALA A 19 10.75 9.13 -13.30
N TRP A 20 9.67 8.35 -13.26
CA TRP A 20 8.36 8.87 -13.65
C TRP A 20 7.80 9.67 -12.47
N ALA A 21 8.39 10.83 -12.18
CA ALA A 21 7.62 11.88 -11.55
C ALA A 21 6.71 12.41 -12.67
N TYR A 22 5.39 12.19 -12.56
CA TYR A 22 4.46 12.69 -13.56
C TYR A 22 4.39 14.22 -13.41
N ALA A 23 5.20 14.95 -14.17
CA ALA A 23 5.21 16.42 -14.21
C ALA A 23 3.97 17.01 -14.93
N GLY A 24 2.89 16.23 -15.03
CA GLY A 24 1.64 16.61 -15.67
C GLY A 24 0.53 16.85 -14.65
N ASP A 25 -0.49 17.57 -15.08
CA ASP A 25 -1.70 17.83 -14.32
C ASP A 25 -2.41 16.52 -13.88
N PHE A 26 -3.12 16.56 -12.75
CA PHE A 26 -3.76 15.39 -12.14
C PHE A 26 -4.85 14.79 -13.04
N ASP A 27 -5.61 15.60 -13.77
CA ASP A 27 -6.65 15.10 -14.67
C ASP A 27 -6.03 14.35 -15.87
N THR A 28 -4.86 14.79 -16.33
CA THR A 28 -4.12 14.08 -17.37
C THR A 28 -3.63 12.72 -16.86
N PHE A 29 -3.16 12.66 -15.62
CA PHE A 29 -2.80 11.41 -14.96
C PHE A 29 -4.00 10.45 -14.83
N LEU A 30 -5.18 10.95 -14.43
CA LEU A 30 -6.40 10.16 -14.36
C LEU A 30 -6.85 9.65 -15.73
N GLY A 31 -6.72 10.47 -16.77
CA GLY A 31 -6.97 10.05 -18.16
C GLY A 31 -6.05 8.90 -18.60
N GLY A 32 -4.76 8.99 -18.28
CA GLY A 32 -3.80 7.92 -18.53
C GLY A 32 -4.11 6.64 -17.74
N LEU A 33 -4.47 6.78 -16.45
CA LEU A 33 -4.94 5.68 -15.59
C LEU A 33 -6.17 4.99 -16.16
N ARG A 34 -7.17 5.75 -16.61
CA ARG A 34 -8.38 5.21 -17.22
C ARG A 34 -8.05 4.40 -18.46
N ALA A 35 -7.18 4.91 -19.33
CA ALA A 35 -6.76 4.19 -20.53
C ALA A 35 -6.00 2.89 -20.20
N GLU A 36 -5.18 2.89 -19.15
CA GLU A 36 -4.48 1.71 -18.65
C GLU A 36 -5.44 0.68 -18.05
N GLY A 37 -6.40 1.10 -17.23
CA GLY A 37 -7.41 0.22 -16.64
C GLY A 37 -8.27 -0.47 -17.67
N LEU A 38 -8.72 0.25 -18.71
CA LEU A 38 -9.47 -0.35 -19.82
C LEU A 38 -8.65 -1.43 -20.53
N ARG A 39 -7.36 -1.18 -20.81
CA ARG A 39 -6.47 -2.17 -21.43
C ARG A 39 -6.24 -3.39 -20.54
N SER A 40 -6.33 -3.21 -19.22
CA SER A 40 -6.16 -4.26 -18.22
C SER A 40 -7.47 -5.03 -17.93
N GLY A 41 -8.57 -4.67 -18.60
CA GLY A 41 -9.86 -5.36 -18.49
C GLY A 41 -10.82 -4.77 -17.45
N VAL A 42 -10.47 -3.66 -16.80
CA VAL A 42 -11.39 -2.96 -15.88
C VAL A 42 -12.52 -2.33 -16.68
N SER A 43 -13.77 -2.52 -16.25
CA SER A 43 -14.92 -2.00 -16.98
C SER A 43 -14.94 -0.47 -16.98
N ALA A 44 -15.42 0.14 -18.08
CA ALA A 44 -15.61 1.59 -18.15
C ALA A 44 -16.48 2.11 -17.00
N ALA A 45 -17.56 1.40 -16.66
CA ALA A 45 -18.45 1.77 -15.56
C ALA A 45 -17.77 1.74 -14.17
N THR A 46 -16.80 0.85 -13.96
CA THR A 46 -15.99 0.85 -12.73
C THR A 46 -15.08 2.06 -12.70
N LEU A 47 -14.34 2.32 -13.78
CA LEU A 47 -13.40 3.45 -13.86
C LEU A 47 -14.12 4.79 -13.75
N ASP A 48 -15.26 4.95 -14.41
CA ASP A 48 -16.02 6.19 -14.38
C ASP A 48 -16.54 6.48 -12.97
N ARG A 49 -16.97 5.46 -12.21
CA ARG A 49 -17.36 5.63 -10.80
C ARG A 49 -16.18 5.87 -9.89
N ALA A 50 -15.10 5.11 -10.05
CA ALA A 50 -13.95 5.15 -9.14
C ALA A 50 -13.13 6.43 -9.29
N LEU A 51 -13.05 6.98 -10.50
CA LEU A 51 -12.24 8.17 -10.81
C LEU A 51 -13.05 9.48 -10.80
N ALA A 52 -14.37 9.40 -10.66
CA ALA A 52 -15.24 10.57 -10.68
C ALA A 52 -14.90 11.56 -9.56
N GLY A 53 -14.57 12.80 -9.95
CA GLY A 53 -14.40 13.92 -9.02
C GLY A 53 -13.18 13.81 -8.10
N LEU A 54 -12.27 12.87 -8.35
CA LEU A 54 -11.04 12.75 -7.56
C LEU A 54 -10.19 14.02 -7.71
N ARG A 55 -9.56 14.42 -6.61
CA ARG A 55 -8.56 15.48 -6.56
C ARG A 55 -7.37 15.01 -5.74
N PRO A 56 -6.17 15.58 -5.92
CA PRO A 56 -5.05 15.28 -5.05
C PRO A 56 -5.41 15.59 -3.59
N ASN A 57 -5.20 14.62 -2.71
CA ASN A 57 -5.48 14.77 -1.28
C ASN A 57 -4.21 15.23 -0.53
N GLU A 58 -4.13 16.52 -0.21
CA GLU A 58 -2.97 17.10 0.48
C GLU A 58 -2.65 16.42 1.82
N LYS A 59 -3.67 15.95 2.54
CA LYS A 59 -3.45 15.27 3.81
C LYS A 59 -2.75 13.92 3.64
N VAL A 60 -3.08 13.20 2.57
CA VAL A 60 -2.39 11.95 2.22
C VAL A 60 -0.91 12.23 1.92
N LEU A 61 -0.60 13.29 1.16
CA LEU A 61 0.77 13.68 0.86
C LEU A 61 1.56 14.10 2.11
N GLU A 62 0.91 14.83 3.03
CA GLU A 62 1.51 15.22 4.30
C GLU A 62 1.88 13.98 5.14
N LEU A 63 0.96 13.02 5.25
CA LEU A 63 1.15 11.80 6.04
C LEU A 63 2.18 10.84 5.43
N ASP A 64 2.22 10.69 4.10
CA ASP A 64 3.26 9.88 3.46
C ASP A 64 4.66 10.43 3.77
N ARG A 65 4.81 11.75 3.87
CA ARG A 65 6.07 12.42 4.21
C ARG A 65 6.42 12.38 5.71
N ARG A 66 5.46 12.06 6.58
CA ARG A 66 5.61 12.11 8.04
C ARG A 66 5.21 10.77 8.67
N GLN A 67 6.18 9.86 8.81
CA GLN A 67 6.00 8.55 9.44
C GLN A 67 6.55 8.58 10.88
N PRO A 68 5.70 8.77 11.90
CA PRO A 68 6.13 8.97 13.29
C PRO A 68 6.75 7.71 13.93
N GLU A 69 6.47 6.52 13.41
CA GLU A 69 7.04 5.27 13.93
C GLU A 69 8.56 5.24 13.87
N PHE A 70 9.18 5.98 12.94
CA PHE A 70 10.65 6.08 12.83
C PHE A 70 11.29 7.05 13.83
N THR A 71 10.49 7.79 14.61
CA THR A 71 10.99 8.78 15.57
C THR A 71 10.68 8.45 17.02
N LEU A 72 9.94 7.36 17.29
CA LEU A 72 9.60 6.92 18.63
C LEU A 72 10.65 5.95 19.20
N THR A 73 10.94 6.06 20.50
CA THR A 73 11.66 4.99 21.22
C THR A 73 10.77 3.76 21.36
N TRP A 74 11.40 2.60 21.59
CA TRP A 74 10.67 1.37 21.82
C TRP A 74 9.69 1.48 23.01
N GLU A 75 10.12 2.08 24.11
CA GLU A 75 9.29 2.22 25.32
C GLU A 75 8.02 2.99 25.00
N ARG A 76 8.16 4.14 24.32
CA ARG A 76 7.02 4.99 23.94
C ARG A 76 6.12 4.31 22.92
N TYR A 77 6.69 3.61 21.94
CA TYR A 77 5.91 2.83 20.98
C TYR A 77 5.08 1.77 21.73
N ARG A 78 5.72 0.98 22.59
CA ARG A 78 5.08 -0.07 23.38
C ARG A 78 3.93 0.45 24.23
N GLU A 79 4.10 1.57 24.92
CA GLU A 79 3.06 2.19 25.77
C GLU A 79 1.81 2.58 24.98
N THR A 80 1.97 3.08 23.75
CA THR A 80 0.82 3.46 22.90
C THR A 80 0.12 2.26 22.26
N ARG A 81 0.85 1.16 22.03
CA ARG A 81 0.35 -0.01 21.30
C ARG A 81 -0.12 -1.16 22.20
N LEU A 82 0.44 -1.35 23.39
CA LEU A 82 0.10 -2.44 24.31
C LEU A 82 -0.65 -1.93 25.55
N THR A 83 -1.79 -1.27 25.33
CA THR A 83 -2.63 -0.78 26.43
C THR A 83 -3.48 -1.89 27.05
N ASP A 84 -3.74 -1.80 28.36
CA ASP A 84 -4.58 -2.77 29.08
C ASP A 84 -5.98 -2.89 28.45
N GLN A 85 -6.53 -1.77 27.99
CA GLN A 85 -7.81 -1.74 27.27
C GLN A 85 -7.77 -2.59 26.00
N ARG A 86 -6.72 -2.46 25.17
CA ARG A 86 -6.58 -3.23 23.92
C ARG A 86 -6.36 -4.71 24.19
N ILE A 87 -5.64 -5.04 25.27
CA ILE A 87 -5.43 -6.43 25.70
C ILE A 87 -6.75 -7.05 26.15
N ALA A 88 -7.51 -6.35 26.99
CA ALA A 88 -8.81 -6.82 27.48
C ALA A 88 -9.80 -7.03 26.32
N GLN A 89 -9.90 -6.07 25.41
CA GLN A 89 -10.73 -6.16 24.21
C GLN A 89 -10.31 -7.35 23.32
N GLY A 90 -9.00 -7.53 23.11
CA GLY A 90 -8.46 -8.64 22.33
C GLY A 90 -8.83 -10.01 22.92
N ARG A 91 -8.73 -10.18 24.24
CA ARG A 91 -9.15 -11.42 24.92
C ARG A 91 -10.64 -11.70 24.73
N ALA A 92 -11.49 -10.68 24.87
CA ALA A 92 -12.92 -10.81 24.67
C ALA A 92 -13.26 -11.22 23.22
N LEU A 93 -12.67 -10.55 22.23
CA LEU A 93 -12.88 -10.86 20.82
C LEU A 93 -12.31 -12.22 20.42
N ALA A 94 -11.17 -12.62 20.98
CA ALA A 94 -10.62 -13.95 20.76
C ALA A 94 -11.58 -15.03 21.29
N ALA A 95 -12.18 -14.82 22.48
CA ALA A 95 -13.16 -15.73 23.05
C ALA A 95 -14.44 -15.83 22.20
N GLN A 96 -14.90 -14.71 21.65
CA GLN A 96 -16.06 -14.64 20.74
C GLN A 96 -15.77 -15.35 19.41
N ASN A 97 -14.57 -15.18 18.85
CA ASN A 97 -14.17 -15.71 17.54
C ASN A 97 -13.45 -17.07 17.59
N ARG A 98 -13.52 -17.81 18.71
CA ARG A 98 -12.77 -19.06 18.92
C ARG A 98 -12.90 -20.07 17.77
N ARG A 99 -14.11 -20.25 17.25
CA ARG A 99 -14.36 -21.21 16.15
C ARG A 99 -13.68 -20.77 14.85
N LEU A 100 -13.76 -19.49 14.51
CA LEU A 100 -13.09 -18.93 13.34
C LEU A 100 -11.58 -19.03 13.48
N LEU A 101 -11.03 -18.64 14.63
CA LEU A 101 -9.59 -18.71 14.88
C LEU A 101 -9.05 -20.15 14.83
N ALA A 102 -9.82 -21.13 15.32
CA ALA A 102 -9.48 -22.55 15.19
C ALA A 102 -9.50 -23.02 13.72
N ALA A 103 -10.50 -22.60 12.94
CA ALA A 103 -10.57 -22.92 11.52
C ALA A 103 -9.39 -22.31 10.73
N VAL A 104 -9.06 -21.04 10.98
CA VAL A 104 -7.90 -20.36 10.37
C VAL A 104 -6.61 -21.08 10.75
N ARG A 105 -6.43 -21.45 12.03
CA ARG A 105 -5.27 -22.23 12.47
C ARG A 105 -5.19 -23.58 11.74
N SER A 106 -6.31 -24.29 11.59
CA SER A 106 -6.33 -25.57 10.87
C SER A 106 -5.98 -25.43 9.39
N ALA A 107 -6.41 -24.35 8.75
CA ALA A 107 -6.19 -24.13 7.32
C ALA A 107 -4.79 -23.59 7.01
N TYR A 108 -4.26 -22.71 7.87
CA TYR A 108 -3.05 -21.93 7.57
C TYR A 108 -1.90 -22.13 8.56
N GLY A 109 -2.11 -22.87 9.66
CA GLY A 109 -1.08 -23.12 10.68
C GLY A 109 -0.73 -21.90 11.55
N VAL A 110 -1.50 -20.81 11.46
CA VAL A 110 -1.22 -19.56 12.21
C VAL A 110 -1.93 -19.57 13.56
N ASP A 111 -1.19 -19.30 14.63
CA ASP A 111 -1.75 -19.21 15.97
C ASP A 111 -2.66 -17.99 16.15
N ALA A 112 -3.74 -18.20 16.91
CA ALA A 112 -4.73 -17.16 17.19
C ALA A 112 -4.13 -15.89 17.78
N GLY A 113 -3.10 -16.01 18.63
CA GLY A 113 -2.43 -14.85 19.23
C GLY A 113 -1.79 -13.92 18.20
N VAL A 114 -1.22 -14.46 17.12
CA VAL A 114 -0.61 -13.67 16.03
C VAL A 114 -1.68 -12.88 15.28
N ILE A 115 -2.77 -13.56 14.91
CA ILE A 115 -3.91 -12.95 14.19
C ILE A 115 -4.51 -11.81 15.03
N MET A 116 -4.76 -12.07 16.32
CA MET A 116 -5.33 -11.07 17.21
C MET A 116 -4.36 -9.89 17.45
N GLY A 117 -3.05 -10.15 17.53
CA GLY A 117 -2.04 -9.11 17.64
C GLY A 117 -2.06 -8.16 16.44
N ILE A 118 -2.03 -8.70 15.21
CA ILE A 118 -2.10 -7.91 13.98
C ILE A 118 -3.41 -7.12 13.93
N TRP A 119 -4.56 -7.77 14.12
CA TRP A 119 -5.86 -7.10 14.02
C TRP A 119 -6.01 -5.96 15.04
N GLY A 120 -5.47 -6.14 16.25
CA GLY A 120 -5.45 -5.12 17.30
C GLY A 120 -4.55 -3.93 16.96
N LEU A 121 -3.38 -4.16 16.37
CA LEU A 121 -2.45 -3.10 15.99
C LEU A 121 -2.90 -2.32 14.77
N GLU A 122 -3.42 -3.01 13.75
CA GLU A 122 -3.76 -2.40 12.45
C GLU A 122 -5.06 -1.57 12.51
N SER A 123 -6.05 -2.01 13.29
CA SER A 123 -7.39 -1.39 13.23
C SER A 123 -8.10 -1.25 14.57
N ASN A 124 -7.41 -1.54 15.68
CA ASN A 124 -8.02 -1.68 17.00
C ASN A 124 -9.25 -2.61 16.95
N TYR A 125 -9.07 -3.76 16.30
CA TYR A 125 -10.10 -4.76 16.05
C TYR A 125 -11.32 -4.24 15.25
N GLY A 126 -11.06 -3.42 14.24
CA GLY A 126 -12.08 -2.79 13.40
C GLY A 126 -12.68 -1.51 13.97
N GLY A 127 -12.27 -1.05 15.15
CA GLY A 127 -12.72 0.22 15.72
C GLY A 127 -12.14 1.45 15.03
N PHE A 128 -11.03 1.31 14.30
CA PHE A 128 -10.39 2.39 13.55
C PHE A 128 -9.77 1.86 12.25
N THR A 129 -10.47 1.97 11.12
CA THR A 129 -10.03 1.43 9.82
C THR A 129 -9.43 2.49 8.89
N GLY A 130 -9.11 3.67 9.42
CA GLY A 130 -8.79 4.85 8.63
C GLY A 130 -10.04 5.63 8.21
N GLY A 131 -9.88 6.56 7.27
CA GLY A 131 -10.97 7.44 6.81
C GLY A 131 -10.75 8.05 5.42
N PHE A 132 -9.75 7.56 4.68
CA PHE A 132 -9.48 8.01 3.31
C PHE A 132 -10.20 7.11 2.32
N ASN A 133 -10.66 7.69 1.21
CA ASN A 133 -11.04 6.90 0.06
C ASN A 133 -9.79 6.22 -0.52
N VAL A 134 -9.84 4.89 -0.66
CA VAL A 134 -8.67 4.09 -1.10
C VAL A 134 -8.18 4.51 -2.49
N ILE A 135 -9.11 4.72 -3.44
CA ILE A 135 -8.77 5.10 -4.81
C ILE A 135 -8.18 6.51 -4.84
N GLU A 136 -8.77 7.46 -4.12
CA GLU A 136 -8.25 8.83 -4.02
C GLU A 136 -6.83 8.86 -3.43
N ALA A 137 -6.60 8.14 -2.33
CA ALA A 137 -5.31 8.09 -1.66
C ALA A 137 -4.23 7.46 -2.55
N LEU A 138 -4.55 6.32 -3.19
CA LEU A 138 -3.63 5.64 -4.10
C LEU A 138 -3.36 6.46 -5.37
N ALA A 139 -4.37 7.11 -5.94
CA ALA A 139 -4.21 8.02 -7.08
C ALA A 139 -3.33 9.22 -6.72
N THR A 140 -3.56 9.83 -5.56
CA THR A 140 -2.75 10.94 -5.04
C THR A 140 -1.28 10.54 -4.91
N LEU A 141 -1.00 9.38 -4.31
CA LEU A 141 0.38 8.91 -4.07
C LEU A 141 1.07 8.39 -5.34
N ALA A 142 0.31 7.80 -6.26
CA ALA A 142 0.82 7.39 -7.56
C ALA A 142 1.12 8.59 -8.46
N TRP A 143 0.40 9.70 -8.31
CA TRP A 143 0.64 10.94 -9.04
C TRP A 143 1.82 11.75 -8.48
N ASP A 144 1.97 11.87 -7.16
CA ASP A 144 3.03 12.67 -6.50
C ASP A 144 4.47 12.27 -6.90
N GLY A 145 4.65 11.06 -7.41
CA GLY A 145 5.94 10.61 -7.99
C GLY A 145 6.89 9.99 -6.98
N ARG A 146 6.90 10.42 -5.71
CA ARG A 146 7.88 9.98 -4.68
C ARG A 146 7.98 8.45 -4.54
N ARG A 147 6.84 7.78 -4.53
CA ARG A 147 6.72 6.31 -4.44
C ARG A 147 5.79 5.76 -5.52
N ALA A 148 5.71 6.43 -6.67
CA ALA A 148 4.75 6.10 -7.72
C ALA A 148 4.90 4.66 -8.22
N GLY A 149 6.13 4.13 -8.32
CA GLY A 149 6.38 2.74 -8.71
C GLY A 149 5.78 1.70 -7.76
N PHE A 150 5.54 2.05 -6.50
CA PHE A 150 4.85 1.21 -5.53
C PHE A 150 3.33 1.42 -5.59
N PHE A 151 2.86 2.66 -5.61
CA PHE A 151 1.42 2.95 -5.49
C PHE A 151 0.63 2.77 -6.80
N ARG A 152 1.28 2.85 -7.96
CA ARG A 152 0.59 2.65 -9.25
C ARG A 152 0.07 1.20 -9.42
N PRO A 153 0.84 0.14 -9.13
CA PRO A 153 0.32 -1.23 -9.12
C PRO A 153 -0.79 -1.47 -8.10
N GLU A 154 -0.68 -0.89 -6.89
CA GLU A 154 -1.71 -1.00 -5.86
C GLU A 154 -3.02 -0.33 -6.29
N LEU A 155 -2.94 0.86 -6.92
CA LEU A 155 -4.09 1.54 -7.50
C LEU A 155 -4.77 0.69 -8.57
N MET A 156 -3.99 0.06 -9.45
CA MET A 156 -4.54 -0.82 -10.48
C MET A 156 -5.19 -2.08 -9.89
N SER A 157 -4.65 -2.61 -8.79
CA SER A 157 -5.22 -3.80 -8.12
C SER A 157 -6.52 -3.49 -7.37
N ALA A 158 -6.71 -2.23 -6.95
CA ALA A 158 -7.91 -1.78 -6.27
C ALA A 158 -9.08 -1.43 -7.23
N LEU A 159 -8.82 -1.32 -8.54
CA LEU A 159 -9.78 -0.97 -9.60
C LEU A 159 -10.35 -2.22 -10.29
#